data_AF-C8W5M7-F1
#
_entry.id   AF-C8W5M7-F1
#
_cell.length_a   1.000
_cell.length_b   1.000
_cell.length_c   1.000
_cell.angle_alpha   90.00
_cell.angle_beta   90.00
_cell.angle_gamma   90.00
#
_symmetry.space_group_name_H-M   'P 1'
#
loop_
_entity.id
_entity.type
_entity.pdbx_description
1 polymer ?
#
loop_
_entity_poly.entity_id
_entity_poly.type
_entity_poly.pdbx_seq_one_letter_code
_entity_poly.pdbx_strand_id
1 'polypeptide(L)'
;MRKAYDTFLLSEVSAGLAAKAGSFEPYRYECAHCGEEVRLSAVDSTSMVPHFRHRSGNSDVECEYYLGQYGAFSTDARSRKSKNERAEFYFDSNTKMFYLGLRFSEDEISAYEQLSTIFELRVASQAQPFYILRINGRNFSIDTQRLIPLDKFSCNYFLSNTLNGIKRKYEVFNNVANNAATFFKMQVGDGGYRAKLVRSSVLYTNIPYFIVFQSQSPHWSPVDVCLPSEIKVENTFEFETMGRKFIGKVLTITAKTAQIDSLLSSWGYQLEAAETLTLLWPPAILSEDISLINADAAYLYSTFELQAHGNINVHSEDITRITDGVSKVAVNPRIKVYKKNAELMLETCEQETDAYINLPVARRAEKNYRVTDDASFMFNRSGVLPLNKGVTVQMTPDSEVRHYTNGYLDGIVAPLEQITMSGESLLRDALIHYKRTETLNWDDFKSLYLSQTAFHYIETCEKTGLINSAAKYFIEEGRI
;
A
#
# COMPACT_ATOMS: atom_id res chain seq x y z
N MET A 1 3.27 37.54 -5.56
CA MET A 1 3.61 36.41 -6.47
C MET A 1 2.36 35.64 -6.87
N ARG A 2 2.15 35.35 -8.17
CA ARG A 2 0.98 34.58 -8.65
C ARG A 2 1.22 33.07 -8.75
N LYS A 3 2.47 32.64 -8.74
CA LYS A 3 2.88 31.24 -8.77
C LYS A 3 3.94 30.99 -7.71
N ALA A 4 4.03 29.74 -7.27
CA ALA A 4 5.04 29.26 -6.35
C ALA A 4 5.39 27.82 -6.72
N TYR A 5 6.52 27.33 -6.23
CA TYR A 5 6.83 25.92 -6.28
C TYR A 5 6.12 25.21 -5.12
N ASP A 6 5.38 24.16 -5.45
CA ASP A 6 4.72 23.30 -4.48
C ASP A 6 5.66 22.16 -4.09
N THR A 7 6.16 22.17 -2.85
CA THR A 7 7.10 21.16 -2.36
C THR A 7 6.43 19.81 -2.16
N PHE A 8 5.10 19.77 -2.06
CA PHE A 8 4.33 18.54 -1.92
C PHE A 8 4.08 17.94 -3.29
N LEU A 9 3.53 18.69 -4.26
CA LEU A 9 3.29 18.19 -5.62
C LEU A 9 4.56 18.09 -6.47
N LEU A 10 5.65 18.73 -6.06
CA LEU A 10 6.89 18.84 -6.82
C LEU A 10 6.70 19.52 -8.18
N SER A 11 5.78 20.48 -8.26
CA SER A 11 5.43 21.21 -9.48
C SER A 11 5.19 22.70 -9.21
N GLU A 12 5.17 23.51 -10.27
CA GLU A 12 4.72 24.90 -10.16
C GLU A 12 3.20 24.93 -10.01
N VAL A 13 2.71 25.74 -9.07
CA VAL A 13 1.27 25.93 -8.83
C VAL A 13 0.91 27.40 -8.84
N SER A 14 -0.25 27.72 -9.43
CA SER A 14 -0.80 29.08 -9.36
C SER A 14 -1.53 29.29 -8.04
N ALA A 15 -1.48 30.51 -7.51
CA ALA A 15 -2.15 30.85 -6.25
C ALA A 15 -3.67 30.59 -6.30
N GLY A 16 -4.30 30.75 -7.47
CA GLY A 16 -5.71 30.43 -7.67
C GLY A 16 -6.02 28.92 -7.59
N LEU A 17 -5.16 28.07 -8.17
CA LEU A 17 -5.29 26.61 -8.03
C LEU A 17 -4.99 26.16 -6.61
N ALA A 18 -3.95 26.70 -5.98
CA ALA A 18 -3.60 26.41 -4.59
C ALA A 18 -4.74 26.78 -3.62
N ALA A 19 -5.41 27.93 -3.85
CA ALA A 19 -6.58 28.34 -3.07
C ALA A 19 -7.75 27.36 -3.21
N LYS A 20 -8.02 26.88 -4.43
CA LYS A 20 -9.10 25.90 -4.70
C LYS A 20 -8.77 24.50 -4.17
N ALA A 21 -7.50 24.12 -4.15
CA ALA A 21 -7.06 22.82 -3.64
C ALA A 21 -7.27 22.68 -2.12
N GLY A 22 -7.45 23.79 -1.39
CA GLY A 22 -7.86 23.81 0.02
C GLY A 22 -6.82 23.25 0.99
N SER A 23 -5.54 23.20 0.60
CA SER A 23 -4.47 22.73 1.49
C SER A 23 -3.51 23.86 1.83
N PHE A 24 -3.62 24.28 3.09
CA PHE A 24 -2.88 25.38 3.70
C PHE A 24 -1.75 24.86 4.62
N GLU A 25 -1.18 23.71 4.25
CA GLU A 25 -0.06 23.12 4.98
C GLU A 25 1.08 24.14 5.16
N PRO A 26 1.57 24.35 6.39
CA PRO A 26 2.75 25.17 6.62
C PRO A 26 3.93 24.67 5.77
N TYR A 27 4.72 25.60 5.23
CA TYR A 27 5.95 25.31 4.48
C TYR A 27 5.76 24.55 3.15
N ARG A 28 4.52 24.43 2.64
CA ARG A 28 4.25 23.78 1.36
C ARG A 28 4.78 24.53 0.14
N TYR A 29 4.83 25.87 0.21
CA TYR A 29 5.13 26.68 -0.96
C TYR A 29 6.45 27.41 -0.82
N GLU A 30 7.24 27.43 -1.89
CA GLU A 30 8.51 28.15 -2.01
C GLU A 30 8.44 29.16 -3.16
N CYS A 31 9.12 30.29 -2.98
CA CYS A 31 9.32 31.26 -4.03
C CYS A 31 10.14 30.62 -5.15
N ALA A 32 9.57 30.55 -6.35
CA ALA A 32 10.25 29.97 -7.51
C ALA A 32 11.53 30.73 -7.92
N HIS A 33 11.69 31.98 -7.46
CA HIS A 33 12.85 32.81 -7.76
C HIS A 33 13.98 32.65 -6.74
N CYS A 34 13.72 32.89 -5.45
CA CYS A 34 14.76 32.91 -4.41
C CYS A 34 14.83 31.64 -3.54
N GLY A 35 13.85 30.74 -3.66
CA GLY A 35 13.74 29.53 -2.82
C GLY A 35 13.23 29.79 -1.39
N GLU A 36 12.93 31.04 -1.01
CA GLU A 36 12.37 31.32 0.32
C GLU A 36 10.94 30.81 0.48
N GLU A 37 10.58 30.40 1.70
CA GLU A 37 9.23 29.94 2.03
C GLU A 37 8.20 31.06 1.84
N VAL A 38 7.12 30.72 1.14
CA VAL A 38 5.98 31.60 0.90
C VAL A 38 4.70 31.02 1.51
N ARG A 39 3.77 31.90 1.85
CA ARG A 39 2.42 31.55 2.29
C ARG A 39 1.40 32.04 1.28
N LEU A 40 0.35 31.25 1.09
CA LEU A 40 -0.82 31.66 0.33
C LEU A 40 -1.61 32.69 1.14
N SER A 41 -1.97 33.80 0.50
CA SER A 41 -2.67 34.95 1.10
C SER A 41 -3.90 35.30 0.28
N ALA A 42 -4.87 35.97 0.91
CA ALA A 42 -6.10 36.46 0.27
C ALA A 42 -6.98 35.36 -0.39
N VAL A 43 -7.01 34.16 0.20
CA VAL A 43 -7.77 33.00 -0.30
C VAL A 43 -9.27 33.31 -0.39
N ASP A 44 -9.83 33.89 0.68
CA ASP A 44 -11.26 34.21 0.80
C ASP A 44 -11.55 35.71 0.66
N SER A 45 -10.61 36.47 0.09
CA SER A 45 -10.79 37.91 -0.07
C SER A 45 -11.70 38.21 -1.25
N THR A 46 -12.72 39.05 -1.02
CA THR A 46 -13.57 39.59 -2.08
C THR A 46 -12.94 40.77 -2.82
N SER A 47 -11.84 41.33 -2.28
CA SER A 47 -11.18 42.53 -2.81
C SER A 47 -9.86 42.24 -3.50
N MET A 48 -9.24 41.08 -3.24
CA MET A 48 -7.94 40.71 -3.80
C MET A 48 -7.92 39.26 -4.26
N VAL A 49 -7.27 39.01 -5.39
CA VAL A 49 -7.02 37.64 -5.84
C VAL A 49 -5.99 36.93 -4.94
N PRO A 50 -6.13 35.61 -4.74
CA PRO A 50 -5.14 34.82 -4.00
C PRO A 50 -3.73 35.01 -4.57
N HIS A 51 -2.75 35.15 -3.70
CA HIS A 51 -1.35 35.35 -4.08
C HIS A 51 -0.40 34.82 -3.01
N PHE A 52 0.84 34.52 -3.39
CA PHE A 52 1.90 34.12 -2.47
C PHE A 52 2.67 35.34 -1.94
N ARG A 53 3.08 35.27 -0.67
CA ARG A 53 3.96 36.22 0.03
C ARG A 53 5.02 35.49 0.84
N HIS A 54 6.24 36.02 0.93
CA HIS A 54 7.27 35.48 1.81
C HIS A 54 6.83 35.47 3.28
N ARG A 55 7.22 34.44 4.02
CA ARG A 55 6.97 34.35 5.47
C ARG A 55 7.88 35.29 6.27
N SER A 56 9.09 35.54 5.78
CA SER A 56 10.07 36.46 6.36
C SER A 56 9.63 37.92 6.35
N GLY A 57 8.55 38.26 5.62
CA GLY A 57 8.15 39.66 5.39
C GLY A 57 9.10 40.42 4.47
N ASN A 58 10.08 39.73 3.87
CA ASN A 58 10.99 40.31 2.90
C ASN A 58 10.23 40.44 1.57
N SER A 59 9.58 41.60 1.40
CA SER A 59 8.97 42.03 0.14
C SER A 59 10.08 42.49 -0.81
N ASP A 60 10.96 41.57 -1.19
CA ASP A 60 11.95 41.86 -2.21
C ASP A 60 11.22 42.16 -3.53
N VAL A 61 11.45 43.35 -4.05
CA VAL A 61 10.75 43.94 -5.20
C VAL A 61 10.83 42.98 -6.38
N GLU A 62 12.01 42.41 -6.66
CA GLU A 62 12.22 41.47 -7.76
C GLU A 62 11.39 40.19 -7.64
N CYS A 63 11.20 39.69 -6.42
CA CYS A 63 10.37 38.51 -6.17
C CYS A 63 8.86 38.84 -6.25
N GLU A 64 8.44 40.04 -5.85
CA GLU A 64 7.03 40.46 -5.96
C GLU A 64 6.59 40.70 -7.40
N TYR A 65 7.51 41.16 -8.26
CA TYR A 65 7.31 41.30 -9.71
C TYR A 65 7.47 40.00 -10.50
N TYR A 66 7.76 38.86 -9.85
CA TYR A 66 7.80 37.57 -10.52
C TYR A 66 6.39 37.18 -11.04
N LEU A 67 6.15 37.46 -12.31
CA LEU A 67 4.92 37.16 -13.06
C LEU A 67 4.94 35.77 -13.70
N GLY A 68 5.97 34.95 -13.44
CA GLY A 68 6.08 33.58 -13.96
C GLY A 68 6.43 33.53 -15.44
N GLN A 69 7.58 34.09 -15.84
CA GLN A 69 8.09 33.90 -17.20
C GLN A 69 8.34 32.40 -17.44
N TYR A 70 7.59 31.85 -18.39
CA TYR A 70 7.70 30.46 -18.83
C TYR A 70 9.10 30.26 -19.45
N GLY A 71 9.91 29.38 -18.88
CA GLY A 71 11.23 29.02 -19.43
C GLY A 71 12.46 29.72 -18.82
N ALA A 72 12.30 30.65 -17.87
CA ALA A 72 13.42 31.18 -17.09
C ALA A 72 13.84 30.23 -15.93
N PHE A 73 13.59 28.93 -16.11
CA PHE A 73 13.73 27.91 -15.09
C PHE A 73 15.11 27.28 -15.17
N SER A 74 15.77 27.22 -14.02
CA SER A 74 16.67 26.12 -13.75
C SER A 74 15.84 24.94 -13.22
N THR A 75 15.71 23.88 -14.03
CA THR A 75 15.34 22.54 -13.55
C THR A 75 16.40 21.95 -12.64
N ASP A 76 17.57 22.59 -12.54
CA ASP A 76 18.68 22.17 -11.73
C ASP A 76 18.29 22.27 -10.25
N ALA A 77 18.19 21.10 -9.61
CA ALA A 77 17.93 20.95 -8.18
C ALA A 77 18.93 21.75 -7.31
N ARG A 78 20.09 22.09 -7.88
CA ARG A 78 21.23 22.74 -7.26
C ARG A 78 21.03 24.23 -6.97
N SER A 79 20.15 24.94 -7.70
CA SER A 79 19.92 26.39 -7.48
C SER A 79 18.87 26.69 -6.43
N ARG A 80 18.12 25.67 -5.98
CA ARG A 80 17.01 25.83 -5.04
C ARG A 80 17.53 25.73 -3.62
N LYS A 81 17.82 26.90 -3.03
CA LYS A 81 18.12 27.03 -1.60
C LYS A 81 16.94 26.43 -0.82
N SER A 82 17.20 25.31 -0.16
CA SER A 82 16.26 24.43 0.55
C SER A 82 15.46 23.44 -0.27
N LYS A 83 16.13 22.52 -0.97
CA LYS A 83 15.66 21.14 -0.79
C LYS A 83 15.83 20.78 0.70
N ASN A 84 14.72 20.30 1.21
CA ASN A 84 14.35 20.33 2.61
C ASN A 84 15.28 19.45 3.47
N GLU A 85 15.69 19.97 4.63
CA GLU A 85 15.63 19.12 5.82
C GLU A 85 14.17 18.69 5.94
N ARG A 86 13.81 17.56 5.30
CA ARG A 86 12.50 16.90 5.39
C ARG A 86 12.39 16.26 6.77
N ALA A 87 12.54 17.11 7.78
CA ALA A 87 12.27 16.81 9.16
C ALA A 87 10.80 16.41 9.22
N GLU A 88 10.52 15.28 9.83
CA GLU A 88 9.19 14.81 10.19
C GLU A 88 9.29 14.21 11.58
N PHE A 89 8.23 14.33 12.38
CA PHE A 89 8.25 13.84 13.76
C PHE A 89 7.35 12.64 13.87
N TYR A 90 7.79 11.63 14.61
CA TYR A 90 7.08 10.36 14.74
C TYR A 90 7.00 9.93 16.19
N PHE A 91 5.99 9.14 16.47
CA PHE A 91 5.91 8.24 17.61
C PHE A 91 5.97 6.80 17.11
N ASP A 92 6.73 5.95 17.80
CA ASP A 92 6.86 4.53 17.49
C ASP A 92 6.24 3.69 18.62
N SER A 93 5.26 2.85 18.30
CA SER A 93 4.51 2.10 19.31
C SER A 93 5.33 1.04 20.04
N ASN A 94 6.36 0.49 19.37
CA ASN A 94 7.14 -0.63 19.86
C ASN A 94 8.17 -0.14 20.89
N THR A 95 8.86 0.95 20.56
CA THR A 95 9.84 1.57 21.46
C THR A 95 9.21 2.56 22.44
N LYS A 96 7.99 3.04 22.17
CA LYS A 96 7.29 4.11 22.91
C LYS A 96 8.10 5.42 22.98
N MET A 97 8.89 5.69 21.94
CA MET A 97 9.76 6.86 21.83
C MET A 97 9.29 7.78 20.71
N PHE A 98 9.67 9.06 20.81
CA PHE A 98 9.50 10.02 19.72
C PHE A 98 10.78 10.15 18.92
N TYR A 99 10.65 10.33 17.60
CA TYR A 99 11.76 10.42 16.67
C TYR A 99 11.62 11.64 15.77
N LEU A 100 12.75 12.23 15.42
CA LEU A 100 12.91 13.11 14.27
C LEU A 100 13.40 12.27 13.09
N GLY A 101 12.60 12.18 12.04
CA GLY A 101 13.00 11.62 10.76
C GLY A 101 13.57 12.69 9.84
N LEU A 102 14.79 12.50 9.35
CA LEU A 102 15.43 13.35 8.34
C LEU A 102 15.64 12.55 7.06
N ARG A 103 15.44 13.19 5.91
CA ARG A 103 15.68 12.59 4.58
C ARG A 103 16.39 13.60 3.70
N PHE A 104 17.40 13.13 2.98
CA PHE A 104 18.18 13.90 2.02
C PHE A 104 18.30 13.11 0.70
N SER A 105 18.29 13.82 -0.41
CA SER A 105 18.57 13.29 -1.74
C SER A 105 20.08 13.08 -1.95
N GLU A 106 20.44 12.33 -2.99
CA GLU A 106 21.84 12.08 -3.35
C GLU A 106 22.64 13.37 -3.59
N ASP A 107 22.05 14.32 -4.33
CA ASP A 107 22.64 15.63 -4.58
C ASP A 107 22.91 16.41 -3.29
N GLU A 108 21.96 16.39 -2.35
CA GLU A 108 22.09 17.07 -1.06
C GLU A 108 23.18 16.44 -0.21
N ILE A 109 23.18 15.11 -0.09
CA ILE A 109 24.20 14.37 0.67
C ILE A 109 25.58 14.70 0.12
N SER A 110 25.75 14.65 -1.20
CA SER A 110 27.02 14.94 -1.87
C SER A 110 27.50 16.37 -1.64
N ALA A 111 26.59 17.36 -1.78
CA ALA A 111 26.92 18.77 -1.57
C ALA A 111 27.28 19.08 -0.10
N TYR A 112 26.48 18.56 0.84
CA TYR A 112 26.72 18.76 2.26
C TYR A 112 28.00 18.06 2.73
N GLU A 113 28.32 16.89 2.18
CA GLU A 113 29.54 16.14 2.48
C GLU A 113 30.79 16.91 2.04
N GLN A 114 30.79 17.49 0.84
CA GLN A 114 31.89 18.34 0.35
C GLN A 114 32.14 19.55 1.25
N LEU A 115 31.07 20.16 1.76
CA LEU A 115 31.13 21.33 2.63
C LEU A 115 31.30 20.98 4.11
N SER A 116 31.48 19.69 4.45
CA SER A 116 31.59 19.19 5.82
C SER A 116 30.45 19.68 6.74
N THR A 117 29.23 19.72 6.19
CA THR A 117 28.07 20.29 6.86
C THR A 117 27.59 19.39 8.00
N ILE A 118 27.22 20.03 9.10
CA ILE A 118 26.76 19.35 10.32
C ILE A 118 25.32 19.77 10.58
N PHE A 119 24.46 18.77 10.80
CA PHE A 119 23.11 18.92 11.31
C PHE A 119 23.12 19.07 12.83
N GLU A 120 22.27 19.94 13.34
CA GLU A 120 22.17 20.26 14.76
C GLU A 120 20.71 20.37 15.22
N LEU A 121 20.42 19.73 16.36
CA LEU A 121 19.09 19.76 16.98
C LEU A 121 19.16 20.38 18.37
N ARG A 122 18.27 21.34 18.63
CA ARG A 122 18.19 22.12 19.87
C ARG A 122 16.79 22.14 20.45
N VAL A 123 16.71 22.28 21.78
CA VAL A 123 15.45 22.50 22.51
C VAL A 123 15.01 23.97 22.52
N ALA A 124 15.93 24.90 22.24
CA ALA A 124 15.65 26.33 22.15
C ALA A 124 16.63 27.01 21.17
N SER A 125 16.26 28.15 20.60
CA SER A 125 17.07 28.86 19.59
C SER A 125 18.48 29.22 20.07
N GLN A 126 18.63 29.54 21.36
CA GLN A 126 19.93 29.88 21.97
C GLN A 126 20.56 28.74 22.78
N ALA A 127 19.90 27.59 22.87
CA ALA A 127 20.47 26.45 23.58
C ALA A 127 21.61 25.81 22.77
N GLN A 128 22.53 25.15 23.47
CA GLN A 128 23.49 24.26 22.84
C GLN A 128 22.75 23.09 22.17
N PRO A 129 23.20 22.65 20.98
CA PRO A 129 22.65 21.47 20.34
C PRO A 129 22.88 20.25 21.23
N PHE A 130 21.81 19.49 21.45
CA PHE A 130 21.91 18.24 22.22
C PHE A 130 22.12 17.03 21.32
N TYR A 131 21.90 17.18 20.02
CA TYR A 131 22.21 16.18 19.01
C TYR A 131 22.89 16.85 17.83
N ILE A 132 23.97 16.23 17.35
CA ILE A 132 24.82 16.74 16.28
C ILE A 132 25.18 15.56 15.38
N LEU A 133 25.01 15.70 14.06
CA LEU A 133 25.30 14.63 13.11
C LEU A 133 25.85 15.21 11.80
N ARG A 134 26.92 14.62 11.26
CA ARG A 134 27.44 15.03 9.94
C ARG A 134 26.50 14.55 8.84
N ILE A 135 26.20 15.42 7.88
CA ILE A 135 25.38 15.08 6.70
C ILE A 135 26.33 14.53 5.62
N ASN A 136 26.35 13.20 5.45
CA ASN A 136 27.20 12.49 4.48
C ASN A 136 26.64 11.10 4.14
N GLY A 137 27.19 10.46 3.12
CA GLY A 137 26.74 9.14 2.65
C GLY A 137 26.95 7.98 3.64
N ARG A 138 27.70 8.19 4.72
CA ARG A 138 27.84 7.20 5.81
C ARG A 138 26.70 7.27 6.82
N ASN A 139 26.20 8.47 7.08
CA ASN A 139 25.14 8.72 8.03
C ASN A 139 23.77 8.76 7.37
N PHE A 140 23.66 9.06 6.08
CA PHE A 140 22.37 9.14 5.41
C PHE A 140 22.40 8.27 4.17
N SER A 141 21.36 7.45 4.02
CA SER A 141 21.07 6.74 2.78
C SER A 141 20.24 7.66 1.88
N ILE A 142 20.45 7.52 0.57
CA ILE A 142 19.78 8.34 -0.45
C ILE A 142 18.27 8.15 -0.34
N ASP A 143 17.53 9.26 -0.19
CA ASP A 143 16.07 9.32 -0.12
C ASP A 143 15.40 8.44 0.95
N THR A 144 16.17 7.79 1.81
CA THR A 144 15.68 7.03 2.97
C THR A 144 15.60 7.94 4.19
N GLN A 145 14.59 7.71 5.03
CA GLN A 145 14.45 8.44 6.27
C GLN A 145 15.36 7.87 7.38
N ARG A 146 16.23 8.72 7.92
CA ARG A 146 16.98 8.44 9.15
C ARG A 146 16.22 8.94 10.36
N LEU A 147 15.89 8.02 11.27
CA LEU A 147 15.23 8.32 12.54
C LEU A 147 16.25 8.64 13.63
N ILE A 148 16.09 9.79 14.27
CA ILE A 148 16.89 10.28 15.39
C ILE A 148 15.98 10.31 16.63
N PRO A 149 16.27 9.54 17.69
CA PRO A 149 15.46 9.57 18.91
C PRO A 149 15.53 10.96 19.57
N LEU A 150 14.38 11.42 20.07
CA LEU A 150 14.30 12.63 20.88
C LEU A 150 14.54 12.26 22.34
N ASP A 151 15.70 12.62 22.87
CA ASP A 151 16.07 12.31 24.27
C ASP A 151 15.74 13.45 25.25
N LYS A 152 15.60 14.69 24.76
CA LYS A 152 15.31 15.87 25.58
C LYS A 152 13.99 16.48 25.18
N PHE A 153 13.08 16.60 26.14
CA PHE A 153 11.76 17.15 25.90
C PHE A 153 11.82 18.66 25.60
N SER A 154 11.17 19.07 24.52
CA SER A 154 10.77 20.45 24.27
C SER A 154 9.46 20.47 23.49
N CYS A 155 8.58 21.45 23.75
CA CYS A 155 7.43 21.69 22.90
C CYS A 155 7.85 22.20 21.51
N ASN A 156 9.01 22.86 21.43
CA ASN A 156 9.56 23.43 20.21
C ASN A 156 11.00 22.98 20.00
N TYR A 157 11.30 22.39 18.84
CA TYR A 157 12.66 22.04 18.46
C TYR A 157 13.20 23.04 17.44
N PHE A 158 14.50 23.26 17.47
CA PHE A 158 15.18 24.13 16.52
C PHE A 158 16.21 23.30 15.75
N LEU A 159 15.98 23.18 14.45
CA LEU A 159 16.83 22.45 13.53
C LEU A 159 17.67 23.46 12.75
N SER A 160 18.94 23.16 12.56
CA SER A 160 19.82 23.94 11.72
C SER A 160 20.93 23.08 11.15
N ASN A 161 21.61 23.63 10.15
CA ASN A 161 22.88 23.11 9.70
C ASN A 161 23.95 24.21 9.69
N THR A 162 25.21 23.79 9.70
CA THR A 162 26.35 24.72 9.74
C THR A 162 26.57 25.47 8.43
N LEU A 163 25.91 25.07 7.33
CA LEU A 163 26.05 25.75 6.04
C LEU A 163 25.32 27.10 6.03
N ASN A 164 24.07 27.13 6.48
CA ASN A 164 23.25 28.34 6.47
C ASN A 164 23.09 28.97 7.87
N GLY A 165 23.31 28.20 8.94
CA GLY A 165 23.14 28.67 10.32
C GLY A 165 21.71 29.07 10.69
N ILE A 166 20.73 28.81 9.83
CA ILE A 166 19.33 29.21 10.05
C ILE A 166 18.70 28.22 11.02
N LYS A 167 18.29 28.71 12.19
CA LYS A 167 17.62 27.92 13.23
C LYS A 167 16.12 27.91 12.99
N ARG A 168 15.63 26.89 12.29
CA ARG A 168 14.22 26.70 11.96
C ARG A 168 13.48 26.12 13.15
N LYS A 169 12.39 26.78 13.56
CA LYS A 169 11.52 26.34 14.67
C LYS A 169 10.51 25.31 14.17
N TYR A 170 10.38 24.20 14.88
CA TYR A 170 9.36 23.18 14.69
C TYR A 170 8.57 23.00 15.98
N GLU A 171 7.27 23.23 15.92
CA GLU A 171 6.34 23.00 17.03
C GLU A 171 5.93 21.52 16.99
N VAL A 172 6.25 20.78 18.05
CA VAL A 172 6.05 19.32 18.09
C VAL A 172 4.98 18.93 19.08
N PHE A 173 4.96 19.57 20.25
CA PHE A 173 3.93 19.32 21.27
C PHE A 173 3.14 20.58 21.54
N ASN A 174 1.83 20.39 21.70
CA ASN A 174 0.91 21.47 22.01
C ASN A 174 1.27 22.11 23.36
N ASN A 175 1.37 23.44 23.37
CA ASN A 175 1.71 24.23 24.55
C ASN A 175 0.54 25.08 25.07
N VAL A 176 -0.66 24.92 24.48
CA VAL A 176 -1.86 25.63 24.91
C VAL A 176 -2.23 25.17 26.33
N ALA A 177 -2.50 26.14 27.21
CA ALA A 177 -2.98 25.87 28.57
C ALA A 177 -4.28 25.07 28.51
N ASN A 178 -4.43 24.05 29.37
CA ASN A 178 -5.55 23.09 29.47
C ASN A 178 -5.38 21.76 28.71
N ASN A 179 -4.29 21.02 28.96
CA ASN A 179 -4.18 19.60 28.59
C ASN A 179 -4.49 19.34 27.10
N ALA A 180 -4.08 20.25 26.21
CA ALA A 180 -4.37 20.10 24.80
C ALA A 180 -3.64 18.88 24.21
N ALA A 181 -4.36 18.06 23.46
CA ALA A 181 -3.79 16.90 22.82
C ALA A 181 -2.89 17.30 21.65
N THR A 182 -1.81 16.54 21.44
CA THR A 182 -1.02 16.61 20.20
C THR A 182 -1.36 15.39 19.34
N PHE A 183 -1.69 15.62 18.07
CA PHE A 183 -2.13 14.57 17.15
C PHE A 183 -1.00 14.03 16.27
N PHE A 184 -0.93 12.72 16.16
CA PHE A 184 -0.08 11.98 15.24
C PHE A 184 -0.96 11.08 14.37
N LYS A 185 -0.89 11.20 13.04
CA LYS A 185 -1.60 10.34 12.09
C LYS A 185 -0.92 8.97 12.06
N MET A 186 -1.68 7.90 12.27
CA MET A 186 -1.11 6.54 12.28
C MET A 186 -0.77 6.08 10.85
N GLN A 187 0.39 5.42 10.75
CA GLN A 187 0.86 4.65 9.60
C GLN A 187 0.88 3.19 10.06
N VAL A 188 0.16 2.34 9.34
CA VAL A 188 0.06 0.91 9.65
C VAL A 188 1.34 0.21 9.20
N GLY A 189 1.92 -0.61 10.08
CA GLY A 189 3.03 -1.49 9.76
C GLY A 189 2.81 -2.90 10.31
N ASP A 190 3.67 -3.84 9.92
CA ASP A 190 3.58 -5.22 10.40
C ASP A 190 4.07 -5.32 11.86
N GLY A 191 3.18 -5.70 12.78
CA GLY A 191 3.51 -5.97 14.18
C GLY A 191 3.55 -4.76 15.13
N GLY A 192 3.22 -3.56 14.65
CA GLY A 192 3.14 -2.32 15.43
C GLY A 192 2.71 -1.14 14.55
N TYR A 193 2.63 0.06 15.11
CA TYR A 193 2.33 1.27 14.34
C TYR A 193 3.36 2.37 14.58
N ARG A 194 3.59 3.17 13.55
CA ARG A 194 4.29 4.44 13.65
C ARG A 194 3.28 5.54 13.40
N ALA A 195 3.32 6.62 14.17
CA ALA A 195 2.39 7.74 13.98
C ALA A 195 3.19 9.00 13.67
N LYS A 196 2.87 9.66 12.56
CA LYS A 196 3.51 10.89 12.07
C LYS A 196 2.79 12.12 12.60
N LEU A 197 3.52 13.11 13.11
CA LEU A 197 2.97 14.36 13.65
C LEU A 197 2.08 15.05 12.60
N VAL A 198 0.87 15.43 13.02
CA VAL A 198 -0.01 16.29 12.23
C VAL A 198 0.46 17.73 12.38
N ARG A 199 1.01 18.30 11.30
CA ARG A 199 1.55 19.67 11.26
C ARG A 199 0.50 20.73 11.02
N SER A 200 -0.52 20.43 10.26
CA SER A 200 -1.63 21.34 10.05
C SER A 200 -2.55 21.38 11.26
N SER A 201 -3.30 22.47 11.35
CA SER A 201 -4.43 22.57 12.27
C SER A 201 -5.66 21.79 11.77
N VAL A 202 -5.52 20.89 10.78
CA VAL A 202 -6.66 20.19 10.16
C VAL A 202 -6.54 18.69 10.42
N LEU A 203 -7.61 18.14 10.99
CA LEU A 203 -7.81 16.71 11.21
C LEU A 203 -8.92 16.22 10.28
N TYR A 204 -8.96 14.93 10.03
CA TYR A 204 -9.88 14.33 9.08
C TYR A 204 -10.67 13.18 9.72
N THR A 205 -11.93 13.07 9.36
CA THR A 205 -12.78 11.96 9.83
C THR A 205 -12.32 10.61 9.30
N ASN A 206 -12.61 9.53 10.03
CA ASN A 206 -12.30 8.15 9.66
C ASN A 206 -10.80 7.85 9.44
N ILE A 207 -9.91 8.69 9.99
CA ILE A 207 -8.47 8.45 10.04
C ILE A 207 -8.09 8.05 11.47
N PRO A 208 -7.29 6.98 11.65
CA PRO A 208 -6.75 6.62 12.95
C PRO A 208 -5.64 7.59 13.36
N TYR A 209 -5.79 8.15 14.57
CA TYR A 209 -4.83 9.05 15.19
C TYR A 209 -4.33 8.47 16.51
N PHE A 210 -3.03 8.63 16.73
CA PHE A 210 -2.43 8.55 18.05
C PHE A 210 -2.37 9.95 18.64
N ILE A 211 -3.02 10.17 19.78
CA ILE A 211 -2.99 11.43 20.49
C ILE A 211 -2.21 11.30 21.78
N VAL A 212 -1.47 12.35 22.13
CA VAL A 212 -0.69 12.40 23.37
C VAL A 212 -1.07 13.58 24.22
N PHE A 213 -1.22 13.31 25.51
CA PHE A 213 -1.34 14.29 26.56
C PHE A 213 -0.05 14.30 27.36
N GLN A 214 0.56 15.48 27.50
CA GLN A 214 1.72 15.67 28.33
C GLN A 214 1.28 15.99 29.76
N SER A 215 1.80 15.24 30.75
CA SER A 215 1.63 15.62 32.16
C SER A 215 2.42 16.90 32.46
N GLN A 216 1.71 17.97 32.85
CA GLN A 216 2.32 19.24 33.26
C GLN A 216 2.66 19.30 34.76
N SER A 217 2.30 18.29 35.56
CA SER A 217 2.50 18.29 37.02
C SER A 217 2.82 16.90 37.59
N PRO A 218 3.70 16.77 38.60
CA PRO A 218 3.97 15.50 39.28
C PRO A 218 2.73 14.88 39.98
N HIS A 219 1.68 15.66 40.20
CA HIS A 219 0.39 15.20 40.77
C HIS A 219 -0.73 15.11 39.73
N TRP A 220 -0.38 15.07 38.44
CA TRP A 220 -1.35 14.91 37.36
C TRP A 220 -2.01 13.52 37.45
N SER A 221 -3.30 13.50 37.76
CA SER A 221 -4.20 12.43 37.34
C SER A 221 -4.69 12.79 35.94
N PRO A 222 -4.77 11.85 34.98
CA PRO A 222 -5.57 12.09 33.79
C PRO A 222 -6.95 12.54 34.25
N VAL A 223 -7.31 13.79 33.97
CA VAL A 223 -8.72 14.07 33.74
C VAL A 223 -9.02 13.21 32.54
N ASP A 224 -9.80 12.17 32.74
CA ASP A 224 -10.34 11.39 31.63
C ASP A 224 -11.19 12.39 30.85
N VAL A 225 -10.58 13.00 29.82
CA VAL A 225 -11.28 13.92 28.95
C VAL A 225 -12.44 13.10 28.42
N CYS A 226 -13.65 13.44 28.83
CA CYS A 226 -14.85 12.75 28.38
C CYS A 226 -15.00 13.06 26.90
N LEU A 227 -14.42 12.18 26.07
CA LEU A 227 -14.46 12.32 24.63
C LEU A 227 -15.89 12.05 24.17
N PRO A 228 -16.44 12.87 23.26
CA PRO A 228 -17.74 12.61 22.66
C PRO A 228 -17.82 11.20 22.05
N SER A 229 -19.02 10.62 21.98
CA SER A 229 -19.25 9.25 21.51
C SER A 229 -18.80 8.99 20.07
N GLU A 230 -18.73 10.02 19.24
CA GLU A 230 -18.26 9.93 17.85
C GLU A 230 -16.72 9.91 17.75
N ILE A 231 -16.02 10.00 18.89
CA ILE A 231 -14.59 9.70 18.99
C ILE A 231 -14.45 8.29 19.56
N LYS A 232 -14.16 7.34 18.68
CA LYS A 232 -13.91 5.95 19.07
C LYS A 232 -12.49 5.81 19.58
N VAL A 233 -12.31 5.48 20.85
CA VAL A 233 -11.01 5.19 21.45
C VAL A 233 -10.77 3.69 21.42
N GLU A 234 -9.73 3.26 20.73
CA GLU A 234 -9.37 1.84 20.60
C GLU A 234 -8.42 1.39 21.72
N ASN A 235 -7.49 2.27 22.11
CA ASN A 235 -6.49 1.96 23.12
C ASN A 235 -6.13 3.20 23.94
N THR A 236 -5.82 3.03 25.22
CA THR A 236 -5.28 4.05 26.11
C THR A 236 -4.15 3.45 26.93
N PHE A 237 -2.99 4.11 26.97
CA PHE A 237 -1.84 3.63 27.74
C PHE A 237 -0.95 4.78 28.21
N GLU A 238 -0.26 4.54 29.32
CA GLU A 238 0.76 5.45 29.84
C GLU A 238 2.16 5.01 29.40
N PHE A 239 3.04 5.97 29.19
CA PHE A 239 4.44 5.71 28.85
C PHE A 239 5.34 6.87 29.30
N GLU A 240 6.64 6.59 29.42
CA GLU A 240 7.63 7.57 29.83
C GLU A 240 8.73 7.66 28.77
N THR A 241 9.04 8.89 28.36
CA THR A 241 10.08 9.18 27.38
C THR A 241 10.54 10.63 27.56
N MET A 242 11.77 10.97 27.13
CA MET A 242 12.35 12.31 27.30
C MET A 242 12.32 12.83 28.76
N GLY A 243 12.31 11.94 29.76
CA GLY A 243 12.17 12.29 31.18
C GLY A 243 10.79 12.85 31.56
N ARG A 244 9.74 12.53 30.79
CA ARG A 244 8.35 12.98 31.02
C ARG A 244 7.40 11.80 30.91
N LYS A 245 6.33 11.83 31.71
CA LYS A 245 5.21 10.89 31.60
C LYS A 245 4.16 11.41 30.62
N PHE A 246 3.69 10.52 29.76
CA PHE A 246 2.69 10.78 28.74
C PHE A 246 1.53 9.80 28.86
N ILE A 247 0.37 10.26 28.42
CA ILE A 247 -0.81 9.41 28.22
C ILE A 247 -1.11 9.42 26.72
N GLY A 248 -1.04 8.25 26.11
CA GLY A 248 -1.36 8.01 24.71
C GLY A 248 -2.77 7.44 24.58
N LYS A 249 -3.55 7.95 23.62
CA LYS A 249 -4.80 7.32 23.19
C LYS A 249 -4.77 7.10 21.68
N VAL A 250 -5.19 5.91 21.24
CA VAL A 250 -5.45 5.62 19.82
C VAL A 250 -6.94 5.83 19.59
N LEU A 251 -7.28 6.71 18.66
CA LEU A 251 -8.67 7.05 18.39
C LEU A 251 -8.96 7.31 16.92
N THR A 252 -10.23 7.20 16.56
CA THR A 252 -10.78 7.56 15.25
C THR A 252 -11.99 8.46 15.43
N ILE A 253 -12.02 9.58 14.73
CA ILE A 253 -13.15 10.52 14.75
C ILE A 253 -14.11 10.14 13.63
N THR A 254 -15.29 9.60 13.96
CA THR A 254 -16.20 9.03 12.96
C THR A 254 -17.10 10.05 12.30
N ALA A 255 -17.45 11.13 13.00
CA ALA A 255 -18.36 12.15 12.50
C ALA A 255 -18.00 13.54 13.03
N LYS A 256 -18.38 14.56 12.27
CA LYS A 256 -18.25 15.97 12.64
C LYS A 256 -19.52 16.43 13.36
N THR A 257 -19.37 16.88 14.60
CA THR A 257 -20.46 17.45 15.42
C THR A 257 -20.00 18.77 16.03
N ALA A 258 -20.93 19.65 16.39
CA ALA A 258 -20.59 20.95 17.00
C ALA A 258 -19.78 20.82 18.30
N GLN A 259 -20.02 19.75 19.07
CA GLN A 259 -19.27 19.44 20.28
C GLN A 259 -17.81 19.07 19.98
N ILE A 260 -17.59 18.25 18.95
CA ILE A 260 -16.23 17.87 18.52
C ILE A 260 -15.50 19.07 17.93
N ASP A 261 -16.16 19.89 17.12
CA ASP A 261 -15.56 21.10 16.57
C ASP A 261 -15.11 22.05 17.68
N SER A 262 -15.95 22.24 18.71
CA SER A 262 -15.59 23.06 19.87
C SER A 262 -14.39 22.49 20.64
N LEU A 263 -14.37 21.17 20.88
CA LEU A 263 -13.26 20.48 21.57
C LEU A 263 -11.96 20.62 20.79
N LEU A 264 -11.97 20.27 19.50
CA LEU A 264 -10.77 20.33 18.65
C LEU A 264 -10.30 21.78 18.48
N SER A 265 -11.22 22.73 18.34
CA SER A 265 -10.87 24.16 18.26
C SER A 265 -10.17 24.64 19.53
N SER A 266 -10.57 24.14 20.70
CA SER A 266 -9.88 24.45 21.97
C SER A 266 -8.44 23.91 22.02
N TRP A 267 -8.14 22.89 21.22
CA TRP A 267 -6.79 22.33 21.04
C TRP A 267 -6.05 22.94 19.85
N GLY A 268 -6.67 23.86 19.10
CA GLY A 268 -6.08 24.48 17.91
C GLY A 268 -6.27 23.69 16.62
N TYR A 269 -7.19 22.73 16.58
CA TYR A 269 -7.51 21.91 15.42
C TYR A 269 -8.92 22.16 14.87
N GLN A 270 -9.09 21.89 13.59
CA GLN A 270 -10.35 21.92 12.85
C GLN A 270 -10.58 20.54 12.23
N LEU A 271 -11.83 20.11 12.12
CA LEU A 271 -12.18 18.82 11.54
C LEU A 271 -12.79 18.98 10.15
N GLU A 272 -12.27 18.21 9.20
CA GLU A 272 -12.77 18.09 7.83
C GLU A 272 -13.13 16.65 7.49
N ALA A 273 -13.94 16.47 6.44
CA ALA A 273 -14.20 15.16 5.88
C ALA A 273 -12.95 14.65 5.14
N ALA A 274 -12.55 13.42 5.42
CA ALA A 274 -11.48 12.76 4.68
C ALA A 274 -11.87 12.54 3.21
N GLU A 275 -10.88 12.70 2.34
CA GLU A 275 -10.92 12.27 0.95
C GLU A 275 -10.30 10.87 0.83
N THR A 276 -10.73 10.13 -0.18
CA THR A 276 -10.16 8.83 -0.54
C THR A 276 -9.43 8.95 -1.87
N LEU A 277 -8.26 8.31 -1.96
CA LEU A 277 -7.50 8.15 -3.18
C LEU A 277 -6.91 6.75 -3.22
N THR A 278 -7.18 6.01 -4.29
CA THR A 278 -6.78 4.61 -4.42
C THR A 278 -6.31 4.33 -5.84
N LEU A 279 -5.17 3.66 -5.98
CA LEU A 279 -4.75 3.08 -7.25
C LEU A 279 -5.59 1.81 -7.53
N LEU A 280 -6.36 1.82 -8.61
CA LEU A 280 -7.17 0.66 -9.04
C LEU A 280 -6.38 -0.27 -9.96
N TRP A 281 -5.56 0.29 -10.84
CA TRP A 281 -4.76 -0.43 -11.84
C TRP A 281 -3.62 0.49 -12.31
N PRO A 282 -2.43 -0.02 -12.67
CA PRO A 282 -1.98 -1.42 -12.62
C PRO A 282 -1.70 -1.90 -11.19
N PRO A 283 -1.46 -3.21 -10.98
CA PRO A 283 -0.84 -3.70 -9.77
C PRO A 283 0.47 -2.96 -9.51
N ALA A 284 0.71 -2.57 -8.26
CA ALA A 284 1.89 -1.82 -7.87
C ALA A 284 2.66 -2.52 -6.75
N ILE A 285 3.98 -2.36 -6.76
CA ILE A 285 4.83 -2.75 -5.65
C ILE A 285 4.95 -1.52 -4.74
N LEU A 286 4.55 -1.67 -3.47
CA LEU A 286 4.68 -0.62 -2.46
C LEU A 286 6.09 -0.63 -1.87
N SER A 287 6.79 0.49 -1.96
CA SER A 287 8.12 0.70 -1.37
C SER A 287 8.18 2.07 -0.68
N GLU A 288 8.29 2.10 0.66
CA GLU A 288 8.46 3.32 1.48
C GLU A 288 7.57 4.52 1.07
N ASP A 289 6.28 4.28 0.82
CA ASP A 289 5.25 5.24 0.38
C ASP A 289 5.19 5.56 -1.14
N ILE A 290 5.95 4.84 -1.96
CA ILE A 290 5.91 4.92 -3.42
C ILE A 290 5.29 3.66 -4.00
N SER A 291 4.29 3.83 -4.87
CA SER A 291 3.72 2.75 -5.67
C SER A 291 4.47 2.64 -7.00
N LEU A 292 5.33 1.63 -7.10
CA LEU A 292 6.07 1.33 -8.32
C LEU A 292 5.14 0.62 -9.31
N ILE A 293 5.01 1.19 -10.50
CA ILE A 293 4.13 0.67 -11.55
C ILE A 293 4.91 0.40 -12.84
N ASN A 294 4.53 -0.67 -13.53
CA ASN A 294 5.03 -1.03 -14.84
C ASN A 294 3.89 -0.93 -15.87
N ALA A 295 3.44 0.29 -16.13
CA ALA A 295 2.45 0.59 -17.17
C ALA A 295 2.48 2.07 -17.56
N ASP A 296 2.09 2.37 -18.80
CA ASP A 296 2.02 3.73 -19.34
C ASP A 296 0.80 4.53 -18.83
N ALA A 297 -0.12 3.88 -18.12
CA ALA A 297 -1.33 4.51 -17.60
C ALA A 297 -1.75 3.91 -16.27
N ALA A 298 -2.21 4.76 -15.36
CA ALA A 298 -2.78 4.39 -14.07
C ALA A 298 -4.25 4.80 -13.97
N TYR A 299 -5.06 3.96 -13.37
CA TYR A 299 -6.47 4.21 -13.08
C TYR A 299 -6.61 4.49 -11.59
N LEU A 300 -7.08 5.69 -11.27
CA LEU A 300 -7.19 6.18 -9.91
C LEU A 300 -8.66 6.35 -9.56
N TYR A 301 -9.05 5.85 -8.38
CA TYR A 301 -10.27 6.25 -7.72
C TYR A 301 -9.99 7.43 -6.78
N SER A 302 -10.77 8.49 -6.87
CA SER A 302 -10.71 9.63 -5.96
C SER A 302 -12.10 10.19 -5.64
N THR A 303 -12.32 10.61 -4.39
CA THR A 303 -13.55 11.32 -3.99
C THR A 303 -13.59 12.77 -4.47
N PHE A 304 -12.50 13.24 -5.07
CA PHE A 304 -12.33 14.56 -5.64
C PHE A 304 -11.94 14.49 -7.11
N GLU A 305 -12.24 15.56 -7.85
CA GLU A 305 -11.78 15.73 -9.22
C GLU A 305 -10.26 15.99 -9.27
N LEU A 306 -9.55 15.25 -10.13
CA LEU A 306 -8.14 15.49 -10.42
C LEU A 306 -7.99 16.76 -11.25
N GLN A 307 -7.21 17.71 -10.73
CA GLN A 307 -6.96 19.01 -11.33
C GLN A 307 -5.46 19.12 -11.62
N ALA A 308 -5.13 19.17 -12.91
CA ALA A 308 -3.77 19.35 -13.41
C ALA A 308 -3.08 20.54 -12.73
N HIS A 309 -1.87 20.30 -12.20
CA HIS A 309 -1.07 21.24 -11.42
C HIS A 309 -1.78 21.85 -10.18
N GLY A 310 -2.92 21.29 -9.78
CA GLY A 310 -3.68 21.71 -8.60
C GLY A 310 -3.61 20.69 -7.47
N ASN A 311 -3.93 19.43 -7.78
CA ASN A 311 -3.82 18.30 -6.85
C ASN A 311 -3.10 17.08 -7.46
N ILE A 312 -2.62 17.21 -8.69
CA ILE A 312 -1.77 16.23 -9.36
C ILE A 312 -0.74 16.97 -10.22
N ASN A 313 0.50 16.48 -10.26
CA ASN A 313 1.63 17.12 -10.94
C ASN A 313 1.73 16.81 -12.45
N VAL A 314 0.60 16.56 -13.11
CA VAL A 314 0.54 16.22 -14.55
C VAL A 314 -0.22 17.30 -15.34
N HIS A 315 -0.09 17.27 -16.67
CA HIS A 315 -0.84 18.17 -17.54
C HIS A 315 -2.29 17.71 -17.70
N SER A 316 -3.18 18.63 -18.09
CA SER A 316 -4.60 18.32 -18.29
C SER A 316 -4.83 17.29 -19.39
N GLU A 317 -3.93 17.23 -20.37
CA GLU A 317 -3.95 16.26 -21.48
C GLU A 317 -3.69 14.83 -21.01
N ASP A 318 -2.97 14.68 -19.90
CA ASP A 318 -2.62 13.39 -19.30
C ASP A 318 -3.75 12.82 -18.42
N ILE A 319 -4.82 13.59 -18.17
CA ILE A 319 -5.92 13.21 -17.30
C ILE A 319 -7.18 12.99 -18.14
N THR A 320 -7.68 11.76 -18.16
CA THR A 320 -8.95 11.41 -18.79
C THR A 320 -9.93 10.91 -17.74
N ARG A 321 -11.04 11.63 -17.53
CA ARG A 321 -12.13 11.17 -16.66
C ARG A 321 -12.88 10.03 -17.35
N ILE A 322 -12.98 8.88 -16.69
CA ILE A 322 -13.67 7.70 -17.22
C ILE A 322 -15.11 7.67 -16.71
N THR A 323 -15.28 7.81 -15.39
CA THR A 323 -16.59 7.84 -14.73
C THR A 323 -16.49 8.61 -13.41
N ASP A 324 -17.55 8.62 -12.61
CA ASP A 324 -17.58 9.30 -11.33
C ASP A 324 -16.56 8.70 -10.36
N GLY A 325 -15.62 9.54 -9.95
CA GLY A 325 -14.51 9.18 -9.07
C GLY A 325 -13.39 8.39 -9.75
N VAL A 326 -13.50 7.97 -11.02
CA VAL A 326 -12.44 7.20 -11.70
C VAL A 326 -11.82 7.99 -12.84
N SER A 327 -10.51 8.18 -12.76
CA SER A 327 -9.72 8.88 -13.77
C SER A 327 -8.57 8.00 -14.26
N LYS A 328 -8.32 8.02 -15.57
CA LYS A 328 -7.11 7.49 -16.18
C LYS A 328 -6.07 8.60 -16.24
N VAL A 329 -4.86 8.32 -15.77
CA VAL A 329 -3.73 9.22 -15.79
C VAL A 329 -2.60 8.59 -16.61
N ALA A 330 -2.08 9.30 -17.61
CA ALA A 330 -0.89 8.86 -18.33
C ALA A 330 0.32 8.93 -17.40
N VAL A 331 1.10 7.85 -17.35
CA VAL A 331 2.18 7.70 -16.38
C VAL A 331 3.45 8.34 -16.91
N ASN A 332 3.85 9.44 -16.27
CA ASN A 332 5.17 10.05 -16.39
C ASN A 332 6.10 9.47 -15.30
N PRO A 333 7.44 9.61 -15.40
CA PRO A 333 8.36 8.88 -14.54
C PRO A 333 8.07 9.03 -13.04
N ARG A 334 7.52 10.19 -12.63
CA ARG A 334 7.06 10.39 -11.26
C ARG A 334 5.78 11.21 -11.19
N ILE A 335 4.69 10.57 -10.80
CA ILE A 335 3.40 11.22 -10.56
C ILE A 335 3.17 11.35 -9.06
N LYS A 336 2.69 12.51 -8.66
CA LYS A 336 2.26 12.78 -7.31
C LYS A 336 0.87 13.40 -7.30
N VAL A 337 -0.03 12.74 -6.59
CA VAL A 337 -1.38 13.21 -6.31
C VAL A 337 -1.46 13.56 -4.83
N TYR A 338 -1.99 14.74 -4.54
CA TYR A 338 -2.14 15.23 -3.18
C TYR A 338 -3.36 16.15 -3.03
N LYS A 339 -4.30 15.75 -2.16
CA LYS A 339 -5.41 16.60 -1.71
C LYS A 339 -5.79 16.24 -0.28
N LYS A 340 -5.81 17.23 0.62
CA LYS A 340 -6.18 17.03 2.04
C LYS A 340 -5.36 15.89 2.66
N ASN A 341 -6.02 14.84 3.16
CA ASN A 341 -5.40 13.66 3.76
C ASN A 341 -4.94 12.59 2.75
N ALA A 342 -5.33 12.71 1.49
CA ALA A 342 -5.09 11.74 0.45
C ALA A 342 -3.80 12.07 -0.31
N GLU A 343 -2.85 11.14 -0.30
CA GLU A 343 -1.57 11.24 -0.99
C GLU A 343 -1.28 9.93 -1.73
N LEU A 344 -0.77 10.02 -2.95
CA LEU A 344 -0.31 8.89 -3.74
C LEU A 344 0.90 9.32 -4.56
N MET A 345 1.98 8.56 -4.48
CA MET A 345 3.15 8.70 -5.34
C MET A 345 3.23 7.48 -6.24
N LEU A 346 3.26 7.69 -7.55
CA LEU A 346 3.49 6.66 -8.55
C LEU A 346 4.83 6.92 -9.21
N GLU A 347 5.61 5.87 -9.41
CA GLU A 347 6.88 5.95 -10.13
C GLU A 347 6.96 4.78 -11.09
N THR A 348 7.38 5.07 -12.32
CA THR A 348 7.58 4.02 -13.33
C THR A 348 8.80 3.22 -12.96
N CYS A 349 8.64 1.90 -12.87
CA CYS A 349 9.76 0.99 -12.77
C CYS A 349 9.80 0.15 -14.05
N GLU A 350 10.88 0.31 -14.82
CA GLU A 350 11.24 -0.67 -15.84
C GLU A 350 11.68 -1.94 -15.09
N GLN A 351 10.81 -2.93 -14.96
CA GLN A 351 11.27 -4.25 -14.57
C GLN A 351 12.08 -4.82 -15.73
N GLU A 352 13.38 -5.00 -15.51
CA GLU A 352 14.17 -5.90 -16.33
C GLU A 352 13.52 -7.29 -16.22
N THR A 353 12.96 -7.74 -17.35
CA THR A 353 12.41 -9.07 -17.65
C THR A 353 10.93 -9.34 -17.33
N ASP A 354 10.13 -9.38 -18.39
CA ASP A 354 8.90 -10.19 -18.56
C ASP A 354 9.15 -11.72 -18.46
N ALA A 355 10.28 -12.13 -17.88
CA ALA A 355 10.57 -13.53 -17.63
C ALA A 355 9.79 -13.93 -16.37
N TYR A 356 8.48 -14.16 -16.52
CA TYR A 356 7.75 -15.00 -15.59
C TYR A 356 8.63 -16.22 -15.31
N ILE A 357 9.05 -16.38 -14.05
CA ILE A 357 9.74 -17.58 -13.63
C ILE A 357 8.73 -18.71 -13.82
N ASN A 358 8.83 -19.42 -14.95
CA ASN A 358 8.12 -20.66 -15.15
C ASN A 358 8.67 -21.63 -14.12
N LEU A 359 8.02 -21.73 -12.97
CA LEU A 359 8.31 -22.74 -11.98
C LEU A 359 7.93 -24.09 -12.60
N PRO A 360 8.89 -24.97 -12.88
CA PRO A 360 8.59 -26.25 -13.50
C PRO A 360 7.79 -27.10 -12.52
N VAL A 361 6.55 -27.42 -12.87
CA VAL A 361 5.69 -28.29 -12.05
C VAL A 361 6.02 -29.75 -12.37
N ALA A 362 6.57 -30.48 -11.41
CA ALA A 362 6.86 -31.89 -11.56
C ALA A 362 5.55 -32.71 -11.60
N ARG A 363 5.35 -33.49 -12.67
CA ARG A 363 4.17 -34.37 -12.82
C ARG A 363 4.57 -35.83 -12.69
N ARG A 364 3.82 -36.60 -11.89
CA ARG A 364 4.03 -38.05 -11.69
C ARG A 364 2.70 -38.79 -11.74
N ALA A 365 2.73 -40.06 -12.15
CA ALA A 365 1.56 -40.93 -12.15
C ALA A 365 1.81 -42.13 -11.24
N GLU A 366 1.00 -42.27 -10.19
CA GLU A 366 1.17 -43.33 -9.19
C GLU A 366 -0.18 -43.92 -8.79
N LYS A 367 -0.20 -45.21 -8.42
CA LYS A 367 -1.40 -45.87 -7.87
C LYS A 367 -1.57 -45.57 -6.38
N ASN A 368 -0.46 -45.57 -5.65
CA ASN A 368 -0.39 -45.26 -4.23
C ASN A 368 0.73 -44.23 -4.03
N TYR A 369 0.37 -43.02 -3.62
CA TYR A 369 1.32 -41.95 -3.37
C TYR A 369 1.62 -41.84 -1.88
N ARG A 370 2.90 -41.81 -1.50
CA ARG A 370 3.32 -41.56 -0.12
C ARG A 370 3.73 -40.11 0.04
N VAL A 371 3.02 -39.41 0.92
CA VAL A 371 3.17 -37.97 1.15
C VAL A 371 4.50 -37.66 1.84
N THR A 372 5.28 -36.75 1.29
CA THR A 372 6.67 -36.43 1.71
C THR A 372 6.76 -35.36 2.80
N ASP A 373 5.75 -34.51 2.92
CA ASP A 373 5.69 -33.29 3.75
C ASP A 373 4.22 -32.91 4.06
N ASP A 374 4.03 -31.85 4.84
CA ASP A 374 2.69 -31.35 5.22
C ASP A 374 2.16 -30.26 4.26
N ALA A 375 2.79 -30.10 3.08
CA ALA A 375 2.45 -29.07 2.09
C ALA A 375 1.70 -29.65 0.87
N SER A 376 1.16 -30.86 1.03
CA SER A 376 0.44 -31.60 -0.02
C SER A 376 -1.07 -31.60 0.23
N PHE A 377 -1.86 -31.49 -0.84
CA PHE A 377 -3.33 -31.46 -0.78
C PHE A 377 -3.93 -32.42 -1.81
N MET A 378 -4.89 -33.24 -1.41
CA MET A 378 -5.65 -34.12 -2.30
C MET A 378 -6.89 -33.38 -2.82
N PHE A 379 -7.03 -33.35 -4.14
CA PHE A 379 -8.20 -32.85 -4.85
C PHE A 379 -9.00 -34.05 -5.34
N ASN A 380 -10.30 -34.07 -5.05
CA ASN A 380 -11.22 -35.07 -5.57
C ASN A 380 -12.63 -34.46 -5.73
N ARG A 381 -13.61 -35.25 -6.17
CA ARG A 381 -15.01 -34.79 -6.35
C ARG A 381 -15.69 -34.28 -5.07
N SER A 382 -15.18 -34.65 -3.90
CA SER A 382 -15.70 -34.22 -2.60
C SER A 382 -15.04 -32.94 -2.08
N GLY A 383 -14.02 -32.41 -2.77
CA GLY A 383 -13.33 -31.16 -2.43
C GLY A 383 -11.83 -31.33 -2.25
N VAL A 384 -11.25 -30.47 -1.41
CA VAL A 384 -9.81 -30.41 -1.15
C VAL A 384 -9.53 -30.86 0.28
N LEU A 385 -8.59 -31.80 0.45
CA LEU A 385 -8.19 -32.35 1.74
C LEU A 385 -6.68 -32.14 1.95
N PRO A 386 -6.25 -31.53 3.08
CA PRO A 386 -4.83 -31.46 3.42
C PRO A 386 -4.29 -32.86 3.76
N LEU A 387 -3.05 -33.14 3.34
CA LEU A 387 -2.37 -34.40 3.60
C LEU A 387 -1.20 -34.19 4.54
N ASN A 388 -1.10 -35.02 5.57
CA ASN A 388 0.02 -35.03 6.49
C ASN A 388 1.17 -35.91 5.97
N LYS A 389 2.39 -35.56 6.35
CA LYS A 389 3.61 -36.30 6.05
C LYS A 389 3.51 -37.76 6.48
N GLY A 390 3.91 -38.66 5.59
CA GLY A 390 3.96 -40.10 5.82
C GLY A 390 2.65 -40.85 5.55
N VAL A 391 1.54 -40.13 5.31
CA VAL A 391 0.28 -40.75 4.86
C VAL A 391 0.47 -41.33 3.46
N THR A 392 -0.11 -42.52 3.22
CA THR A 392 -0.18 -43.11 1.89
C THR A 392 -1.60 -42.97 1.36
N VAL A 393 -1.74 -42.32 0.22
CA VAL A 393 -3.01 -42.04 -0.45
C VAL A 393 -3.15 -42.97 -1.65
N GLN A 394 -4.29 -43.65 -1.75
CA GLN A 394 -4.65 -44.42 -2.93
C GLN A 394 -5.30 -43.49 -3.96
N MET A 395 -4.72 -43.44 -5.16
CA MET A 395 -5.18 -42.56 -6.22
C MET A 395 -6.39 -43.18 -6.92
N THR A 396 -7.51 -42.46 -6.92
CA THR A 396 -8.71 -42.76 -7.72
C THR A 396 -8.66 -42.01 -9.06
N PRO A 397 -9.41 -42.44 -10.09
CA PRO A 397 -9.39 -41.82 -11.42
C PRO A 397 -9.72 -40.32 -11.43
N ASP A 398 -10.51 -39.84 -10.47
CA ASP A 398 -10.91 -38.44 -10.32
C ASP A 398 -10.14 -37.70 -9.22
N SER A 399 -9.00 -38.25 -8.77
CA SER A 399 -8.20 -37.63 -7.72
C SER A 399 -6.82 -37.23 -8.20
N GLU A 400 -6.34 -36.11 -7.71
CA GLU A 400 -4.95 -35.68 -7.89
C GLU A 400 -4.41 -35.12 -6.57
N VAL A 401 -3.10 -35.25 -6.35
CA VAL A 401 -2.42 -34.62 -5.22
C VAL A 401 -1.57 -33.49 -5.74
N ARG A 402 -1.70 -32.30 -5.15
CA ARG A 402 -0.91 -31.11 -5.48
C ARG A 402 0.00 -30.75 -4.31
N HIS A 403 1.25 -30.45 -4.61
CA HIS A 403 2.25 -30.01 -3.63
C HIS A 403 2.62 -28.55 -3.86
N TYR A 404 2.82 -27.81 -2.76
CA TYR A 404 3.13 -26.39 -2.79
C TYR A 404 4.37 -26.04 -1.97
N THR A 405 5.31 -25.31 -2.55
CA THR A 405 6.44 -24.72 -1.82
C THR A 405 6.31 -23.20 -1.81
N ASN A 406 6.35 -22.57 -0.62
CA ASN A 406 6.21 -21.12 -0.45
C ASN A 406 4.95 -20.53 -1.13
N GLY A 407 3.85 -21.29 -1.17
CA GLY A 407 2.59 -20.89 -1.79
C GLY A 407 2.51 -21.12 -3.31
N TYR A 408 3.59 -21.58 -3.96
CA TYR A 408 3.61 -21.89 -5.39
C TYR A 408 3.46 -23.39 -5.64
N LEU A 409 2.67 -23.74 -6.65
CA LEU A 409 2.52 -25.12 -7.11
C LEU A 409 3.81 -25.59 -7.80
N ASP A 410 4.39 -26.69 -7.34
CA ASP A 410 5.61 -27.26 -7.92
C ASP A 410 5.52 -28.79 -8.13
N GLY A 411 4.43 -29.44 -7.69
CA GLY A 411 4.22 -30.88 -7.88
C GLY A 411 2.76 -31.28 -8.09
N ILE A 412 2.52 -32.21 -9.02
CA ILE A 412 1.23 -32.87 -9.23
C ILE A 412 1.44 -34.38 -9.34
N VAL A 413 0.67 -35.15 -8.57
CA VAL A 413 0.57 -36.61 -8.68
C VAL A 413 -0.83 -36.98 -9.16
N ALA A 414 -0.88 -37.65 -10.30
CA ALA A 414 -2.09 -38.11 -10.97
C ALA A 414 -2.26 -39.64 -10.82
N PRO A 415 -3.48 -40.18 -11.02
CA PRO A 415 -3.68 -41.62 -10.97
C PRO A 415 -3.00 -42.26 -12.19
N LEU A 416 -2.43 -43.44 -11.98
CA LEU A 416 -1.93 -44.25 -13.09
C LEU A 416 -3.12 -44.68 -13.97
N GLU A 417 -3.07 -44.38 -15.28
CA GLU A 417 -4.11 -44.80 -16.23
C GLU A 417 -4.32 -46.31 -16.14
N GLN A 418 -5.53 -46.72 -15.76
CA GLN A 418 -5.90 -48.13 -15.80
C GLN A 418 -6.21 -48.47 -17.25
N ILE A 419 -5.51 -49.47 -17.80
CA ILE A 419 -5.79 -50.03 -19.12
C ILE A 419 -7.22 -50.55 -19.11
N THR A 420 -8.12 -49.86 -19.81
CA THR A 420 -9.51 -50.29 -19.98
C THR A 420 -9.49 -51.61 -20.76
N MET A 421 -9.86 -52.72 -20.11
CA MET A 421 -9.97 -54.02 -20.81
C MET A 421 -11.06 -53.95 -21.87
N SER A 422 -10.74 -54.37 -23.10
CA SER A 422 -11.64 -54.38 -24.26
C SER A 422 -11.44 -55.63 -25.12
N GLY A 423 -12.42 -55.91 -25.98
CA GLY A 423 -12.38 -57.02 -26.93
C GLY A 423 -12.30 -58.40 -26.27
N GLU A 424 -11.39 -59.25 -26.73
CA GLU A 424 -11.28 -60.64 -26.30
C GLU A 424 -10.95 -60.81 -24.81
N SER A 425 -10.18 -59.88 -24.25
CA SER A 425 -9.80 -59.90 -22.83
C SER A 425 -11.02 -59.69 -21.91
N LEU A 426 -11.91 -58.77 -22.29
CA LEU A 426 -13.16 -58.48 -21.57
C LEU A 426 -14.17 -59.62 -21.73
N LEU A 427 -14.26 -60.20 -22.94
CA LEU A 427 -15.12 -61.36 -23.19
C LEU A 427 -14.71 -62.56 -22.33
N ARG A 428 -13.41 -62.89 -22.28
CA ARG A 428 -12.91 -64.01 -21.45
C ARG A 428 -13.18 -63.77 -19.97
N ASP A 429 -12.95 -62.56 -19.47
CA ASP A 429 -13.22 -62.21 -18.08
C ASP A 429 -14.71 -62.35 -17.73
N ALA A 430 -15.59 -61.82 -18.58
CA ALA A 430 -17.04 -61.95 -18.43
C ALA A 430 -17.48 -63.41 -18.38
N LEU A 431 -16.95 -64.27 -19.26
CA LEU A 431 -17.29 -65.70 -19.29
C LEU A 431 -16.75 -66.47 -18.07
N ILE A 432 -15.62 -66.06 -17.50
CA ILE A 432 -15.02 -66.70 -16.32
C ILE A 432 -15.83 -66.33 -15.07
N HIS A 433 -16.09 -65.04 -14.85
CA HIS A 433 -16.60 -64.53 -13.59
C HIS A 433 -18.12 -64.39 -13.54
N TYR A 434 -18.79 -64.30 -14.69
CA TYR A 434 -20.23 -64.18 -14.77
C TYR A 434 -20.81 -65.41 -15.46
N LYS A 435 -21.63 -66.22 -14.76
CA LYS A 435 -22.15 -67.50 -15.29
C LYS A 435 -23.62 -67.45 -15.72
N ARG A 436 -24.28 -66.31 -15.58
CA ARG A 436 -25.69 -66.17 -15.96
C ARG A 436 -25.82 -66.09 -17.48
N THR A 437 -26.71 -66.91 -18.01
CA THR A 437 -27.03 -66.98 -19.44
C THR A 437 -28.49 -66.65 -19.69
N GLU A 438 -28.76 -66.11 -20.87
CA GLU A 438 -30.07 -65.73 -21.37
C GLU A 438 -30.28 -66.29 -22.78
N THR A 439 -31.54 -66.38 -23.21
CA THR A 439 -31.88 -66.87 -24.56
C THR A 439 -31.31 -65.93 -25.61
N LEU A 440 -30.60 -66.47 -26.59
CA LEU A 440 -30.05 -65.68 -27.69
C LEU A 440 -31.19 -65.21 -28.60
N ASN A 441 -31.27 -63.90 -28.80
CA ASN A 441 -32.14 -63.28 -29.80
C ASN A 441 -31.29 -62.44 -30.77
N TRP A 442 -31.27 -62.82 -32.04
CA TRP A 442 -30.52 -62.10 -33.07
C TRP A 442 -31.06 -60.69 -33.32
N ASP A 443 -32.36 -60.44 -33.06
CA ASP A 443 -32.94 -59.12 -33.24
C ASP A 443 -32.26 -58.06 -32.36
N ASP A 444 -31.72 -58.47 -31.21
CA ASP A 444 -31.04 -57.59 -30.26
C ASP A 444 -29.72 -57.01 -30.83
N PHE A 445 -29.14 -57.65 -31.85
CA PHE A 445 -27.84 -57.26 -32.43
C PHE A 445 -27.95 -56.72 -33.87
N LYS A 446 -29.14 -56.73 -34.49
CA LYS A 446 -29.32 -56.34 -35.91
C LYS A 446 -28.93 -54.90 -36.23
N SER A 447 -29.02 -54.00 -35.25
CA SER A 447 -28.70 -52.57 -35.40
C SER A 447 -27.26 -52.22 -34.99
N LEU A 448 -26.48 -53.19 -34.48
CA LEU A 448 -25.14 -52.95 -33.95
C LEU A 448 -24.06 -53.30 -34.97
N TYR A 449 -22.99 -52.49 -35.01
CA TYR A 449 -21.78 -52.82 -35.77
C TYR A 449 -20.89 -53.73 -34.93
N LEU A 450 -20.99 -55.04 -35.13
CA LEU A 450 -20.31 -56.03 -34.31
C LEU A 450 -18.82 -56.11 -34.65
N SER A 451 -17.98 -56.16 -33.61
CA SER A 451 -16.57 -56.52 -33.77
C SER A 451 -16.44 -57.98 -34.20
N GLN A 452 -15.28 -58.36 -34.76
CA GLN A 452 -15.01 -59.75 -35.12
C GLN A 452 -15.08 -60.70 -33.91
N THR A 453 -14.69 -60.21 -32.73
CA THR A 453 -14.75 -60.95 -31.46
C THR A 453 -16.19 -61.19 -31.02
N ALA A 454 -17.03 -60.14 -31.06
CA ALA A 454 -18.44 -60.22 -30.72
C ALA A 454 -19.19 -61.15 -31.68
N PHE A 455 -18.93 -61.00 -32.98
CA PHE A 455 -19.56 -61.80 -34.01
C PHE A 455 -19.25 -63.30 -33.83
N HIS A 456 -17.97 -63.65 -33.66
CA HIS A 456 -17.57 -65.03 -33.46
C HIS A 456 -18.18 -65.64 -32.18
N TYR A 457 -18.26 -64.85 -31.10
CA TYR A 457 -18.90 -65.29 -29.88
C TYR A 457 -20.40 -65.53 -30.05
N ILE A 458 -21.12 -64.63 -30.72
CA ILE A 458 -22.56 -64.80 -30.98
C ILE A 458 -22.81 -66.04 -31.85
N GLU A 459 -22.00 -66.29 -32.89
CA GLU A 459 -22.07 -67.51 -33.70
C GLU A 459 -21.88 -68.78 -32.86
N THR A 460 -20.97 -68.75 -31.86
CA THR A 460 -20.83 -69.90 -30.95
C THR A 460 -22.03 -70.09 -30.04
N CYS A 461 -22.69 -69.01 -29.63
CA CYS A 461 -23.91 -69.03 -28.81
C CYS A 461 -25.15 -69.47 -29.60
N GLU A 462 -25.15 -69.31 -30.92
CA GLU A 462 -26.25 -69.78 -31.79
C GLU A 462 -26.42 -71.30 -31.70
N LYS A 463 -25.31 -72.03 -31.57
CA LYS A 463 -25.33 -73.50 -31.44
C LYS A 463 -25.99 -73.97 -30.14
N THR A 464 -25.94 -73.17 -29.08
CA THR A 464 -26.49 -73.49 -27.76
C THR A 464 -27.82 -72.81 -27.49
N GLY A 465 -28.18 -71.79 -28.28
CA GLY A 465 -29.36 -70.94 -28.07
C GLY A 465 -29.25 -70.02 -26.84
N LEU A 466 -28.07 -69.95 -26.22
CA LEU A 466 -27.84 -69.24 -24.96
C LEU A 466 -26.61 -68.34 -25.05
N ILE A 467 -26.75 -67.10 -24.59
CA ILE A 467 -25.69 -66.10 -24.50
C ILE A 467 -25.45 -65.69 -23.05
N ASN A 468 -24.21 -65.36 -22.68
CA ASN A 468 -23.90 -64.80 -21.38
C ASN A 468 -24.46 -63.37 -21.26
N SER A 469 -25.22 -63.06 -20.20
CA SER A 469 -25.86 -61.74 -20.09
C SER A 469 -24.86 -60.59 -19.99
N ALA A 470 -23.70 -60.79 -19.34
CA ALA A 470 -22.67 -59.76 -19.25
C ALA A 470 -21.95 -59.57 -20.60
N ALA A 471 -21.68 -60.66 -21.33
CA ALA A 471 -21.12 -60.55 -22.67
C ALA A 471 -22.08 -59.83 -23.63
N LYS A 472 -23.39 -60.14 -23.58
CA LYS A 472 -24.42 -59.43 -24.34
C LYS A 472 -24.39 -57.92 -24.06
N TYR A 473 -24.42 -57.54 -22.78
CA TYR A 473 -24.38 -56.14 -22.36
C TYR A 473 -23.13 -55.41 -22.89
N PHE A 474 -21.95 -56.03 -22.81
CA PHE A 474 -20.72 -55.39 -23.31
C PHE A 474 -20.61 -55.34 -24.83
N ILE A 475 -21.28 -56.25 -25.55
CA ILE A 475 -21.41 -56.19 -27.01
C ILE A 475 -22.35 -55.03 -27.39
N GLU A 476 -23.46 -54.84 -26.66
CA GLU A 476 -24.38 -53.71 -26.86
C GLU A 476 -23.70 -52.35 -26.59
N GLU A 477 -22.80 -52.26 -25.60
CA GLU A 477 -21.96 -51.08 -25.34
C GLU A 477 -20.80 -50.90 -26.35
N GLY A 478 -20.58 -51.84 -27.27
CA GLY A 478 -19.48 -51.79 -28.25
C GLY A 478 -18.09 -51.97 -27.65
N ARG A 479 -17.99 -52.62 -26.48
CA ARG A 479 -16.73 -52.82 -25.72
C ARG A 479 -16.07 -54.18 -25.98
N ILE A 480 -16.85 -55.14 -26.47
CA ILE A 480 -16.41 -56.43 -27.04
C ILE A 480 -16.71 -56.36 -28.51
#